data_AF-A0A314UET7-F1
#
_entry.id   AF-A0A314UET7-F1
#
_cell.length_a   1.000
_cell.length_b   1.000
_cell.length_c   1.000
_cell.angle_alpha   90.00
_cell.angle_beta   90.00
_cell.angle_gamma   90.00
#
_symmetry.space_group_name_H-M   'P 1'
#
loop_
_entity.id
_entity.type
_entity.pdbx_description
1 polymer ?
#
loop_
_entity_poly.entity_id
_entity_poly.type
_entity_poly.pdbx_seq_one_letter_code
_entity_poly.pdbx_strand_id
1 'polypeptide(L)'
;MVLSSPLTPLPFHHHHYHPHIHLHQNAHSITKFNTFSCLNETPQPHHHDPPDLPLRNHNSKSTALLLQRLYHLPNPNPSHLQQHPDPHPSGHKAKLLERSLLRKRTPQFPGSISLESSSLTSLDDEDDEHRMIMRALEIRRKVTAEIFKEVMRTKGKFGITYATNLVETLTEFLDYVMVQAATMKLSPEFSSSTYNFRAKTVIEDSEVVPCIRWLKHNSLSYPQIGKLICLSKGDIGSIRRLALWLKSIHVKGRFIGVALVKAGDHFLERSNEELDEIVEYLESNGVRRDWMGCVMSRCPQLLSTV
;
A
#
# COMPACT_ATOMS: atom_id res chain seq x y z
N MET A 1 6.17 56.03 -68.47
CA MET A 1 4.94 55.70 -67.74
C MET A 1 4.97 54.22 -67.39
N VAL A 2 4.88 53.98 -66.08
CA VAL A 2 4.68 52.76 -65.28
C VAL A 2 4.57 51.42 -66.03
N LEU A 3 5.51 50.53 -65.67
CA LEU A 3 5.51 49.08 -65.89
C LEU A 3 4.37 48.41 -65.12
N SER A 4 3.65 47.51 -65.77
CA SER A 4 2.78 46.52 -65.12
C SER A 4 2.74 45.29 -66.02
N SER A 5 3.62 44.32 -65.71
CA SER A 5 3.57 42.98 -66.30
C SER A 5 2.80 42.03 -65.37
N PRO A 6 2.01 41.08 -65.90
CA PRO A 6 1.11 40.24 -65.13
C PRO A 6 1.77 38.93 -64.67
N LEU A 7 1.15 38.36 -63.64
CA LEU A 7 1.43 37.06 -63.03
C LEU A 7 1.35 35.90 -64.03
N THR A 8 2.39 35.06 -64.02
CA THR A 8 2.37 33.66 -64.48
C THR A 8 2.66 32.73 -63.30
N PRO A 9 1.94 31.61 -63.15
CA PRO A 9 2.12 30.68 -62.04
C PRO A 9 3.22 29.66 -62.34
N LEU A 10 4.09 29.41 -61.36
CA LEU A 10 5.08 28.33 -61.39
C LEU A 10 4.64 27.15 -60.49
N PRO A 11 5.09 25.92 -60.79
CA PRO A 11 4.53 24.69 -60.24
C PRO A 11 5.14 24.33 -58.88
N PHE A 12 4.31 23.78 -58.00
CA PHE A 12 4.73 23.15 -56.75
C PHE A 12 5.50 21.86 -57.02
N HIS A 13 6.81 21.86 -56.76
CA HIS A 13 7.59 20.64 -56.59
C HIS A 13 7.40 20.10 -55.17
N HIS A 14 6.71 18.96 -55.06
CA HIS A 14 6.70 18.12 -53.86
C HIS A 14 8.04 17.39 -53.76
N HIS A 15 8.87 17.75 -52.79
CA HIS A 15 9.96 16.89 -52.32
C HIS A 15 9.45 16.02 -51.18
N HIS A 16 9.15 14.76 -51.50
CA HIS A 16 9.02 13.68 -50.54
C HIS A 16 10.41 13.34 -49.98
N TYR A 17 10.69 13.77 -48.75
CA TYR A 17 11.76 13.18 -47.94
C TYR A 17 11.20 12.01 -47.15
N HIS A 18 11.55 10.80 -47.60
CA HIS A 18 11.31 9.54 -46.93
C HIS A 18 12.56 9.18 -46.11
N PRO A 19 12.53 9.13 -44.76
CA PRO A 19 13.64 8.55 -44.02
C PRO A 19 13.52 7.03 -44.01
N HIS A 20 14.36 6.38 -44.81
CA HIS A 20 14.67 4.95 -44.70
C HIS A 20 15.41 4.68 -43.38
N ILE A 21 14.76 4.02 -42.42
CA ILE A 21 15.45 3.42 -41.28
C ILE A 21 15.85 1.99 -41.67
N HIS A 22 17.14 1.82 -41.97
CA HIS A 22 17.78 0.52 -42.11
C HIS A 22 17.82 -0.17 -40.74
N LEU A 23 17.06 -1.26 -40.60
CA LEU A 23 17.15 -2.19 -39.48
C LEU A 23 18.35 -3.12 -39.72
N HIS A 24 19.51 -2.78 -39.18
CA HIS A 24 20.66 -3.68 -39.18
C HIS A 24 20.52 -4.67 -38.01
N GLN A 25 20.06 -5.87 -38.34
CA GLN A 25 20.27 -7.06 -37.52
C GLN A 25 21.77 -7.29 -37.38
N ASN A 26 22.29 -7.41 -36.16
CA ASN A 26 23.50 -8.17 -35.96
C ASN A 26 23.36 -9.06 -34.72
N ALA A 27 23.59 -10.34 -34.96
CA ALA A 27 23.55 -11.41 -34.01
C ALA A 27 24.94 -11.64 -33.39
N HIS A 28 24.92 -12.34 -32.26
CA HIS A 28 26.04 -13.00 -31.57
C HIS A 28 26.97 -12.11 -30.71
N SER A 29 26.76 -12.19 -29.39
CA SER A 29 27.71 -12.90 -28.51
C SER A 29 27.09 -13.12 -27.13
N ILE A 30 26.81 -14.39 -26.84
CA ILE A 30 26.38 -14.91 -25.54
C ILE A 30 27.65 -15.04 -24.68
N THR A 31 27.86 -14.09 -23.77
CA THR A 31 28.88 -14.24 -22.71
C THR A 31 28.22 -14.85 -21.50
N LYS A 32 28.51 -16.14 -21.31
CA LYS A 32 28.17 -16.95 -20.13
C LYS A 32 28.87 -16.36 -18.90
N PHE A 33 28.13 -16.07 -17.83
CA PHE A 33 28.73 -15.88 -16.51
C PHE A 33 28.60 -17.18 -15.72
N ASN A 34 29.75 -17.81 -15.51
CA ASN A 34 29.93 -19.04 -14.77
C ASN A 34 29.70 -18.83 -13.27
N THR A 35 28.90 -19.74 -12.73
CA THR A 35 28.79 -20.09 -11.31
C THR A 35 30.16 -20.51 -10.77
N PHE A 36 30.59 -19.94 -9.65
CA PHE A 36 31.71 -20.46 -8.87
C PHE A 36 31.23 -21.68 -8.05
N SER A 37 31.71 -22.87 -8.42
CA SER A 37 31.79 -24.04 -7.54
C SER A 37 33.26 -24.33 -7.26
N CYS A 38 33.60 -24.41 -5.98
CA CYS A 38 34.87 -24.89 -5.48
C CYS A 38 34.94 -26.43 -5.59
N LEU A 39 36.03 -26.91 -6.19
CA LEU A 39 36.43 -28.31 -6.30
C LEU A 39 37.08 -28.78 -5.00
N ASN A 40 36.76 -30.00 -4.57
CA ASN A 40 37.67 -30.91 -3.90
C ASN A 40 37.61 -32.26 -4.66
N GLU A 41 38.74 -32.67 -5.22
CA GLU A 41 39.07 -34.02 -5.72
C GLU A 41 39.17 -35.00 -4.52
N THR A 42 39.07 -36.34 -4.56
CA THR A 42 38.98 -37.49 -5.51
C THR A 42 38.71 -38.75 -4.61
N PRO A 43 38.71 -40.04 -5.05
CA PRO A 43 38.28 -40.69 -6.30
C PRO A 43 37.29 -41.88 -6.08
N GLN A 44 36.76 -42.40 -7.18
CA GLN A 44 35.87 -43.59 -7.36
C GLN A 44 36.49 -44.94 -6.90
N PRO A 45 35.75 -46.08 -6.74
CA PRO A 45 35.06 -46.74 -7.87
C PRO A 45 33.86 -47.73 -7.65
N HIS A 46 33.19 -48.04 -8.78
CA HIS A 46 32.44 -49.25 -9.20
C HIS A 46 30.98 -49.61 -8.76
N HIS A 47 30.18 -49.92 -9.81
CA HIS A 47 29.07 -50.89 -9.98
C HIS A 47 27.57 -50.47 -9.98
N HIS A 48 26.94 -50.80 -11.14
CA HIS A 48 25.55 -51.26 -11.45
C HIS A 48 24.30 -50.34 -11.38
N ASP A 49 23.57 -50.27 -12.51
CA ASP A 49 22.14 -49.87 -12.74
C ASP A 49 21.15 -50.70 -11.88
N PRO A 50 19.81 -50.39 -11.74
CA PRO A 50 18.89 -49.60 -12.58
C PRO A 50 17.88 -48.69 -11.77
N PRO A 51 16.77 -48.13 -12.34
CA PRO A 51 16.09 -46.92 -11.85
C PRO A 51 14.91 -47.19 -10.90
N ASP A 52 14.67 -46.28 -9.94
CA ASP A 52 13.42 -46.25 -9.16
C ASP A 52 12.92 -44.82 -8.88
N LEU A 53 11.60 -44.67 -9.06
CA LEU A 53 10.77 -43.48 -8.85
C LEU A 53 10.83 -42.96 -7.41
N PRO A 54 10.51 -41.66 -7.18
CA PRO A 54 9.61 -41.38 -6.06
C PRO A 54 8.47 -40.42 -6.42
N LEU A 55 7.28 -41.01 -6.44
CA LEU A 55 6.09 -40.60 -5.68
C LEU A 55 6.07 -39.16 -5.15
N ARG A 56 5.28 -38.36 -5.86
CA ARG A 56 4.63 -37.11 -5.46
C ARG A 56 3.97 -37.24 -4.08
N ASN A 57 4.61 -36.68 -3.05
CA ASN A 57 4.03 -36.53 -1.71
C ASN A 57 2.94 -35.44 -1.72
N HIS A 58 1.68 -35.86 -1.53
CA HIS A 58 0.56 -35.00 -1.19
C HIS A 58 0.19 -35.19 0.29
N ASN A 59 -0.41 -34.12 0.83
CA ASN A 59 -0.71 -33.84 2.23
C ASN A 59 -1.19 -35.02 3.11
N SER A 60 -0.75 -35.00 4.38
CA SER A 60 -1.25 -35.85 5.46
C SER A 60 -1.76 -34.98 6.60
N LYS A 61 -2.99 -34.44 6.51
CA LYS A 61 -3.65 -33.74 7.63
C LYS A 61 -5.16 -34.01 7.79
N SER A 62 -5.70 -35.11 7.27
CA SER A 62 -7.17 -35.36 7.31
C SER A 62 -7.66 -36.69 7.91
N THR A 63 -6.89 -37.36 8.78
CA THR A 63 -7.36 -38.62 9.43
C THR A 63 -7.56 -38.56 10.95
N ALA A 64 -7.19 -37.47 11.63
CA ALA A 64 -7.30 -37.39 13.09
C ALA A 64 -8.74 -37.30 13.62
N LEU A 65 -9.67 -36.70 12.86
CA LEU A 65 -11.06 -36.52 13.32
C LEU A 65 -11.98 -37.74 13.07
N LEU A 66 -11.56 -38.69 12.23
CA LEU A 66 -12.33 -39.92 11.98
C LEU A 66 -12.14 -40.97 13.08
N LEU A 67 -10.95 -41.01 13.71
CA LEU A 67 -10.67 -41.97 14.79
C LEU A 67 -11.37 -41.60 16.11
N GLN A 68 -11.57 -40.31 16.40
CA GLN A 68 -12.22 -39.87 17.63
C GLN A 68 -13.73 -40.14 17.66
N ARG A 69 -14.38 -40.28 16.49
CA ARG A 69 -15.82 -40.60 16.40
C ARG A 69 -16.14 -42.09 16.52
N LEU A 70 -15.17 -42.98 16.30
CA LEU A 70 -15.42 -44.42 16.32
C LEU A 70 -15.29 -45.07 17.71
N TYR A 71 -14.77 -44.34 18.71
CA TYR A 71 -14.56 -44.86 20.08
C TYR A 71 -15.68 -44.54 21.09
N HIS A 72 -16.77 -43.90 20.68
CA HIS A 72 -17.89 -43.62 21.58
C HIS A 72 -19.22 -44.12 21.04
N LEU A 73 -19.53 -45.40 21.31
CA LEU A 73 -20.91 -45.84 21.54
C LEU A 73 -20.97 -46.78 22.77
N PRO A 74 -22.06 -46.75 23.56
CA PRO A 74 -22.13 -47.32 24.91
C PRO A 74 -22.75 -48.72 24.93
N ASN A 75 -22.46 -49.52 25.96
CA ASN A 75 -23.17 -50.78 26.26
C ASN A 75 -23.72 -50.77 27.71
N PRO A 76 -24.88 -51.39 28.01
CA PRO A 76 -25.72 -51.07 29.17
C PRO A 76 -25.67 -52.08 30.34
N ASN A 77 -25.93 -51.54 31.55
CA ASN A 77 -26.63 -52.12 32.72
C ASN A 77 -25.98 -53.27 33.55
N PRO A 78 -26.48 -53.55 34.79
CA PRO A 78 -26.77 -52.66 35.94
C PRO A 78 -26.28 -53.27 37.28
N SER A 79 -26.38 -52.53 38.41
CA SER A 79 -26.83 -52.99 39.77
C SER A 79 -26.10 -52.34 40.96
N HIS A 80 -26.88 -52.11 42.02
CA HIS A 80 -26.57 -51.87 43.45
C HIS A 80 -26.44 -50.45 44.02
N LEU A 81 -27.63 -49.91 44.38
CA LEU A 81 -28.10 -49.48 45.71
C LEU A 81 -27.21 -48.69 46.71
N GLN A 82 -27.83 -47.61 47.19
CA GLN A 82 -27.88 -47.09 48.59
C GLN A 82 -26.77 -46.15 49.09
N GLN A 83 -27.09 -44.85 49.25
CA GLN A 83 -27.46 -44.23 50.54
C GLN A 83 -27.60 -42.70 50.42
N HIS A 84 -28.77 -42.18 50.82
CA HIS A 84 -28.96 -40.82 51.32
C HIS A 84 -28.51 -40.79 52.80
N PRO A 85 -28.02 -39.65 53.32
CA PRO A 85 -28.91 -38.80 54.11
C PRO A 85 -28.72 -37.27 53.89
N ASP A 86 -29.85 -36.56 53.88
CA ASP A 86 -30.01 -35.11 54.13
C ASP A 86 -29.82 -34.79 55.65
N PRO A 87 -30.01 -33.56 56.20
CA PRO A 87 -30.07 -32.19 55.66
C PRO A 87 -29.30 -31.14 56.53
N HIS A 88 -28.89 -29.99 56.00
CA HIS A 88 -28.94 -28.70 56.73
C HIS A 88 -28.72 -27.49 55.80
N PRO A 89 -29.21 -26.29 56.15
CA PRO A 89 -30.00 -25.43 55.28
C PRO A 89 -29.32 -24.06 55.18
N SER A 90 -30.07 -23.06 54.71
CA SER A 90 -29.72 -21.63 54.81
C SER A 90 -28.62 -21.12 53.89
N GLY A 91 -29.02 -20.82 52.65
CA GLY A 91 -28.23 -19.95 51.77
C GLY A 91 -28.99 -19.56 50.51
N HIS A 92 -29.86 -20.45 50.02
CA HIS A 92 -30.50 -20.26 48.71
C HIS A 92 -31.86 -19.54 48.77
N LYS A 93 -32.56 -19.54 49.92
CA LYS A 93 -33.82 -18.78 50.07
C LYS A 93 -33.61 -17.28 50.28
N ALA A 94 -32.50 -16.87 50.91
CA ALA A 94 -32.13 -15.45 51.03
C ALA A 94 -31.76 -14.85 49.67
N LYS A 95 -30.98 -15.58 48.85
CA LYS A 95 -30.55 -15.12 47.51
C LYS A 95 -31.67 -15.07 46.47
N LEU A 96 -32.73 -15.87 46.62
CA LEU A 96 -33.92 -15.79 45.76
C LEU A 96 -34.86 -14.63 46.14
N LEU A 97 -34.96 -14.31 47.43
CA LEU A 97 -35.70 -13.14 47.91
C LEU A 97 -34.97 -11.83 47.57
N GLU A 98 -33.64 -11.80 47.67
CA GLU A 98 -32.82 -10.65 47.29
C GLU A 98 -32.92 -10.34 45.79
N ARG A 99 -33.01 -11.38 44.93
CA ARG A 99 -33.29 -11.24 43.50
C ARG A 99 -34.71 -10.80 43.16
N SER A 100 -35.67 -10.97 44.08
CA SER A 100 -37.06 -10.50 43.91
C SER A 100 -37.29 -9.09 44.47
N LEU A 101 -36.48 -8.66 45.46
CA LEU A 101 -36.60 -7.35 46.13
C LEU A 101 -35.83 -6.22 45.42
N LEU A 102 -34.98 -6.54 44.43
CA LEU A 102 -34.24 -5.58 43.59
C LEU A 102 -34.99 -5.10 42.34
N ARG A 103 -36.31 -5.28 42.27
CA ARG A 103 -37.17 -4.54 41.33
C ARG A 103 -38.21 -3.74 42.11
N LYS A 104 -37.77 -2.67 42.77
CA LYS A 104 -38.65 -1.52 43.04
C LYS A 104 -38.92 -0.81 41.71
N ARG A 105 -39.80 -1.38 40.90
CA ARG A 105 -40.44 -0.64 39.80
C ARG A 105 -41.36 0.36 40.48
N THR A 106 -41.04 1.65 40.38
CA THR A 106 -41.94 2.72 40.82
C THR A 106 -43.28 2.51 40.10
N PRO A 107 -44.42 2.40 40.81
CA PRO A 107 -45.71 2.19 40.15
C PRO A 107 -45.99 3.39 39.23
N GLN A 108 -45.96 3.15 37.92
CA GLN A 108 -46.31 4.15 36.91
C GLN A 108 -47.83 4.17 36.75
N PHE A 109 -48.41 5.34 36.95
CA PHE A 109 -49.81 5.60 36.65
C PHE A 109 -49.96 5.96 35.16
N PRO A 110 -51.11 5.67 34.53
CA PRO A 110 -51.37 6.07 33.15
C PRO A 110 -51.17 7.59 32.99
N GLY A 111 -50.09 7.99 32.30
CA GLY A 111 -49.69 9.39 32.11
C GLY A 111 -48.32 9.79 32.69
N SER A 112 -47.59 8.93 33.41
CA SER A 112 -46.25 9.26 33.92
C SER A 112 -45.15 9.11 32.87
N ILE A 113 -44.41 10.18 32.58
CA ILE A 113 -43.14 10.13 31.83
C ILE A 113 -41.99 9.85 32.81
N SER A 114 -41.44 8.64 32.80
CA SER A 114 -40.16 8.36 33.46
C SER A 114 -39.03 8.88 32.58
N LEU A 115 -38.52 10.06 32.90
CA LEU A 115 -37.22 10.51 32.45
C LEU A 115 -36.18 9.97 33.43
N GLU A 116 -35.80 8.69 33.25
CA GLU A 116 -34.69 8.09 33.99
C GLU A 116 -33.43 8.25 33.14
N SER A 117 -32.85 9.45 33.26
CA SER A 117 -31.53 9.82 32.76
C SER A 117 -30.50 9.46 33.83
N SER A 118 -29.84 8.31 33.69
CA SER A 118 -28.57 8.01 34.38
C SER A 118 -27.90 6.76 33.81
N SER A 119 -27.31 6.94 32.62
CA SER A 119 -25.87 6.76 32.40
C SER A 119 -25.13 5.74 33.28
N LEU A 120 -25.28 4.43 33.06
CA LEU A 120 -24.34 3.38 33.52
C LEU A 120 -24.35 2.11 32.62
N THR A 121 -24.53 2.29 31.32
CA THR A 121 -24.01 1.37 30.28
C THR A 121 -23.06 2.25 29.47
N SER A 122 -21.79 1.95 29.23
CA SER A 122 -21.01 0.74 29.42
C SER A 122 -19.59 1.07 28.95
N LEU A 123 -18.67 1.34 29.88
CA LEU A 123 -17.26 1.58 29.51
C LEU A 123 -16.65 0.36 28.78
N ASP A 124 -17.19 -0.84 29.01
CA ASP A 124 -16.82 -2.06 28.28
C ASP A 124 -17.36 -2.09 26.83
N ASP A 125 -18.53 -1.49 26.52
CA ASP A 125 -19.09 -1.53 25.16
C ASP A 125 -18.42 -0.52 24.21
N GLU A 126 -18.00 0.66 24.71
CA GLU A 126 -17.24 1.64 23.91
C GLU A 126 -15.88 1.06 23.48
N ASP A 127 -15.25 0.33 24.40
CA ASP A 127 -13.99 -0.37 24.19
C ASP A 127 -14.15 -1.48 23.14
N ASP A 128 -15.27 -2.21 23.16
CA ASP A 128 -15.61 -3.21 22.15
C ASP A 128 -15.93 -2.57 20.78
N GLU A 129 -16.68 -1.47 20.75
CA GLU A 129 -16.96 -0.72 19.52
C GLU A 129 -15.68 -0.19 18.88
N HIS A 130 -14.80 0.43 19.68
CA HIS A 130 -13.50 0.90 19.20
C HIS A 130 -12.67 -0.26 18.61
N ARG A 131 -12.61 -1.41 19.28
CA ARG A 131 -11.94 -2.61 18.76
C ARG A 131 -12.55 -3.10 17.45
N MET A 132 -13.88 -3.05 17.32
CA MET A 132 -14.56 -3.42 16.07
C MET A 132 -14.24 -2.45 14.93
N ILE A 133 -14.25 -1.14 15.19
CA ILE A 133 -13.89 -0.10 14.22
C ILE A 133 -12.45 -0.29 13.75
N MET A 134 -11.50 -0.48 14.67
CA MET A 134 -10.09 -0.70 14.33
C MET A 134 -9.89 -1.97 13.50
N ARG A 135 -10.59 -3.06 13.82
CA ARG A 135 -10.58 -4.28 13.00
C ARG A 135 -11.17 -4.04 11.61
N ALA A 136 -12.26 -3.29 11.50
CA ALA A 136 -12.88 -2.96 10.22
C ALA A 136 -11.97 -2.11 9.34
N LEU A 137 -11.26 -1.14 9.92
CA LEU A 137 -10.24 -0.34 9.24
C LEU A 137 -9.08 -1.19 8.75
N GLU A 138 -8.58 -2.11 9.59
CA GLU A 138 -7.48 -2.99 9.19
C GLU A 138 -7.87 -3.92 8.03
N ILE A 139 -9.09 -4.47 8.06
CA ILE A 139 -9.63 -5.25 6.92
C ILE A 139 -9.71 -4.37 5.67
N ARG A 140 -10.20 -3.13 5.80
CA ARG A 140 -10.32 -2.20 4.67
C ARG A 140 -8.96 -1.83 4.09
N ARG A 141 -7.95 -1.63 4.93
CA ARG A 141 -6.57 -1.36 4.53
C ARG A 141 -5.99 -2.53 3.75
N LYS A 142 -6.20 -3.76 4.21
CA LYS A 142 -5.79 -4.98 3.48
C LYS A 142 -6.45 -5.10 2.11
N VAL A 143 -7.75 -4.82 2.01
CA VAL A 143 -8.45 -4.81 0.72
C VAL A 143 -7.85 -3.76 -0.22
N THR A 144 -7.59 -2.56 0.30
CA THR A 144 -6.99 -1.45 -0.49
C THR A 144 -5.58 -1.79 -0.94
N ALA A 145 -4.78 -2.44 -0.09
CA ALA A 145 -3.46 -2.96 -0.42
C ALA A 145 -3.51 -3.99 -1.57
N GLU A 146 -4.48 -4.90 -1.59
CA GLU A 146 -4.64 -5.85 -2.71
C GLU A 146 -5.00 -5.14 -4.02
N ILE A 147 -5.91 -4.17 -3.98
CA ILE A 147 -6.28 -3.36 -5.15
C ILE A 147 -5.04 -2.64 -5.68
N PHE A 148 -4.24 -2.01 -4.80
CA PHE A 148 -3.02 -1.34 -5.19
C PHE A 148 -2.00 -2.29 -5.83
N LYS A 149 -1.78 -3.47 -5.22
CA LYS A 149 -0.92 -4.52 -5.80
C LYS A 149 -1.41 -5.00 -7.16
N GLU A 150 -2.72 -5.10 -7.37
CA GLU A 150 -3.30 -5.41 -8.67
C GLU A 150 -2.98 -4.33 -9.71
N VAL A 151 -3.19 -3.05 -9.39
CA VAL A 151 -2.90 -1.93 -10.31
C VAL A 151 -1.40 -1.86 -10.61
N MET A 152 -0.53 -2.05 -9.61
CA MET A 152 0.92 -2.13 -9.81
C MET A 152 1.34 -3.26 -10.75
N ARG A 153 0.68 -4.43 -10.69
CA ARG A 153 1.01 -5.56 -11.56
C ARG A 153 0.47 -5.37 -12.98
N THR A 154 -0.77 -4.94 -13.10
CA THR A 154 -1.48 -4.83 -14.40
C THR A 154 -1.05 -3.61 -15.21
N LYS A 155 -1.12 -2.41 -14.63
CA LYS A 155 -0.70 -1.15 -15.29
C LYS A 155 0.79 -0.87 -15.10
N GLY A 156 1.30 -1.18 -13.91
CA GLY A 156 2.70 -0.94 -13.55
C GLY A 156 3.69 -1.95 -14.13
N LYS A 157 3.24 -3.16 -14.49
CA LYS A 157 4.11 -4.29 -14.89
C LYS A 157 5.20 -4.59 -13.84
N PHE A 158 4.93 -4.28 -12.56
CA PHE A 158 5.84 -4.60 -11.47
C PHE A 158 5.71 -6.08 -11.09
N GLY A 159 6.83 -6.70 -10.70
CA GLY A 159 6.84 -8.06 -10.17
C GLY A 159 6.10 -8.15 -8.82
N ILE A 160 5.57 -9.33 -8.52
CA ILE A 160 4.75 -9.60 -7.32
C ILE A 160 5.50 -9.19 -6.05
N THR A 161 6.74 -9.66 -5.87
CA THR A 161 7.57 -9.36 -4.69
C THR A 161 7.82 -7.87 -4.52
N TYR A 162 8.11 -7.16 -5.61
CA TYR A 162 8.35 -5.71 -5.55
C TYR A 162 7.09 -4.95 -5.14
N ALA A 163 5.94 -5.32 -5.71
CA ALA A 163 4.66 -4.70 -5.35
C ALA A 163 4.32 -4.96 -3.88
N THR A 164 4.50 -6.18 -3.38
CA THR A 164 4.27 -6.52 -1.96
C THR A 164 5.15 -5.68 -1.03
N ASN A 165 6.47 -5.69 -1.26
CA ASN A 165 7.42 -4.99 -0.39
C ASN A 165 7.21 -3.47 -0.39
N LEU A 166 6.83 -2.88 -1.53
CA LEU A 166 6.54 -1.45 -1.60
C LEU A 166 5.26 -1.12 -0.83
N VAL A 167 4.20 -1.91 -1.00
CA VAL A 167 2.89 -1.65 -0.38
C VAL A 167 2.94 -1.69 1.15
N GLU A 168 3.81 -2.52 1.72
CA GLU A 168 4.08 -2.54 3.16
C GLU A 168 4.60 -1.20 3.71
N THR A 169 5.19 -0.35 2.85
CA THR A 169 5.71 0.98 3.22
C THR A 169 4.74 2.13 2.94
N LEU A 170 3.55 1.84 2.40
CA LEU A 170 2.60 2.84 1.88
C LEU A 170 1.35 3.01 2.75
N THR A 171 1.40 2.67 4.04
CA THR A 171 0.22 2.65 4.93
C THR A 171 -0.56 3.97 4.92
N GLU A 172 0.12 5.11 5.07
CA GLU A 172 -0.51 6.44 5.06
C GLU A 172 -1.14 6.77 3.70
N PHE A 173 -0.48 6.39 2.61
CA PHE A 173 -1.03 6.58 1.26
C PHE A 173 -2.26 5.68 1.02
N LEU A 174 -2.26 4.45 1.54
CA LEU A 174 -3.45 3.58 1.49
C LEU A 174 -4.62 4.17 2.26
N ASP A 175 -4.36 4.81 3.41
CA ASP A 175 -5.37 5.50 4.20
C ASP A 175 -5.93 6.72 3.43
N TYR A 176 -5.08 7.48 2.74
CA TYR A 176 -5.52 8.52 1.79
C TYR A 176 -6.46 7.95 0.72
N VAL A 177 -6.09 6.83 0.09
CA VAL A 177 -6.94 6.17 -0.93
C VAL A 177 -8.27 5.73 -0.32
N MET A 178 -8.27 5.17 0.89
CA MET A 178 -9.48 4.75 1.60
C MET A 178 -10.44 5.92 1.84
N VAL A 179 -9.91 7.05 2.33
CA VAL A 179 -10.69 8.27 2.58
C VAL A 179 -11.25 8.82 1.29
N GLN A 180 -10.44 8.97 0.25
CA GLN A 180 -10.92 9.51 -1.03
C GLN A 180 -11.96 8.59 -1.69
N ALA A 181 -11.73 7.28 -1.68
CA ALA A 181 -12.70 6.32 -2.16
C ALA A 181 -14.01 6.34 -1.34
N ALA A 182 -13.98 6.67 -0.05
CA ALA A 182 -15.18 6.88 0.74
C ALA A 182 -15.90 8.17 0.32
N THR A 183 -15.17 9.28 0.18
CA THR A 183 -15.70 10.59 -0.24
C THR A 183 -16.35 10.52 -1.62
N MET A 184 -15.76 9.79 -2.57
CA MET A 184 -16.34 9.62 -3.90
C MET A 184 -17.77 9.05 -3.86
N LYS A 185 -18.14 8.26 -2.84
CA LYS A 185 -19.51 7.72 -2.72
C LYS A 185 -20.57 8.82 -2.60
N LEU A 186 -20.21 10.01 -2.14
CA LEU A 186 -21.10 11.16 -2.01
C LEU A 186 -21.39 11.83 -3.36
N SER A 187 -20.56 11.59 -4.37
CA SER A 187 -20.78 12.13 -5.72
C SER A 187 -21.81 11.31 -6.49
N PRO A 188 -22.64 11.94 -7.33
CA PRO A 188 -23.69 11.23 -8.08
C PRO A 188 -23.11 10.18 -9.03
N GLU A 189 -21.97 10.48 -9.68
CA GLU A 189 -21.28 9.60 -10.62
C GLU A 189 -20.86 8.26 -9.99
N PHE A 190 -20.44 8.29 -8.73
CA PHE A 190 -19.91 7.11 -8.04
C PHE A 190 -20.84 6.55 -6.95
N SER A 191 -22.03 7.13 -6.77
CA SER A 191 -22.99 6.77 -5.70
C SER A 191 -23.36 5.28 -5.67
N SER A 192 -23.54 4.67 -6.84
CA SER A 192 -23.89 3.26 -7.03
C SER A 192 -22.68 2.33 -7.23
N SER A 193 -21.48 2.90 -7.36
CA SER A 193 -20.26 2.12 -7.64
C SER A 193 -19.77 1.35 -6.41
N THR A 194 -18.98 0.30 -6.63
CA THR A 194 -18.36 -0.47 -5.54
C THR A 194 -17.16 0.28 -4.95
N TYR A 195 -16.81 -0.02 -3.70
CA TYR A 195 -15.59 0.52 -3.07
C TYR A 195 -14.34 0.22 -3.91
N ASN A 196 -14.21 -1.01 -4.41
CA ASN A 196 -13.02 -1.44 -5.16
C ASN A 196 -12.84 -0.62 -6.44
N PHE A 197 -13.93 -0.31 -7.14
CA PHE A 197 -13.90 0.53 -8.33
C PHE A 197 -13.44 1.95 -8.00
N ARG A 198 -13.98 2.57 -6.94
CA ARG A 198 -13.58 3.92 -6.50
C ARG A 198 -12.13 3.96 -6.04
N ALA A 199 -11.69 3.01 -5.21
CA ALA A 199 -10.31 2.92 -4.76
C ALA A 199 -9.33 2.74 -5.94
N LYS A 200 -9.67 1.88 -6.91
CA LYS A 200 -8.89 1.73 -8.14
C LYS A 200 -8.80 3.04 -8.92
N THR A 201 -9.91 3.77 -9.03
CA THR A 201 -9.97 5.08 -9.70
C THR A 201 -9.04 6.09 -9.02
N VAL A 202 -9.11 6.24 -7.69
CA VAL A 202 -8.20 7.13 -6.93
C VAL A 202 -6.72 6.78 -7.17
N ILE A 203 -6.37 5.50 -7.14
CA ILE A 203 -4.98 5.05 -7.38
C ILE A 203 -4.53 5.41 -8.79
N GLU A 204 -5.40 5.26 -9.78
CA GLU A 204 -5.09 5.54 -11.18
C GLU A 204 -4.97 7.04 -11.43
N ASP A 205 -5.90 7.84 -10.92
CA ASP A 205 -5.94 9.31 -11.08
C ASP A 205 -4.79 10.00 -10.36
N SER A 206 -4.30 9.43 -9.25
CA SER A 206 -3.13 9.96 -8.54
C SER A 206 -1.82 9.88 -9.32
N GLU A 207 -1.77 9.16 -10.45
CA GLU A 207 -0.54 8.88 -11.22
C GLU A 207 0.61 8.27 -10.40
N VAL A 208 0.31 7.65 -9.24
CA VAL A 208 1.31 7.10 -8.33
C VAL A 208 2.14 5.99 -8.97
N VAL A 209 1.55 5.15 -9.83
CA VAL A 209 2.24 4.04 -10.49
C VAL A 209 3.30 4.51 -11.50
N PRO A 210 3.00 5.45 -12.41
CA PRO A 210 4.02 6.15 -13.19
C PRO A 210 5.12 6.78 -12.34
N CYS A 211 4.76 7.45 -11.23
CA CYS A 211 5.73 8.09 -10.32
C CYS A 211 6.68 7.06 -9.70
N ILE A 212 6.17 5.95 -9.15
CA ILE A 212 6.96 4.84 -8.60
C ILE A 212 7.97 4.32 -9.63
N ARG A 213 7.51 4.13 -10.88
CA ARG A 213 8.38 3.65 -11.96
C ARG A 213 9.52 4.63 -12.22
N TRP A 214 9.20 5.92 -12.31
CA TRP A 214 10.20 6.96 -12.51
C TRP A 214 11.20 7.01 -11.35
N LEU A 215 10.75 6.98 -10.09
CA LEU A 215 11.63 6.97 -8.91
C LEU A 215 12.54 5.74 -8.89
N LYS A 216 12.02 4.56 -9.23
CA LYS A 216 12.82 3.35 -9.38
C LYS A 216 13.92 3.49 -10.43
N HIS A 217 13.62 4.12 -11.57
CA HIS A 217 14.64 4.42 -12.60
C HIS A 217 15.70 5.42 -12.14
N ASN A 218 15.39 6.25 -11.14
CA ASN A 218 16.34 7.16 -10.50
C ASN A 218 17.07 6.52 -9.31
N SER A 219 17.12 5.19 -9.26
CA SER A 219 17.86 4.40 -8.26
C SER A 219 17.39 4.58 -6.82
N LEU A 220 16.13 4.96 -6.58
CA LEU A 220 15.54 4.92 -5.25
C LEU A 220 15.13 3.48 -4.90
N SER A 221 15.40 3.08 -3.66
CA SER A 221 14.91 1.82 -3.10
C SER A 221 13.43 1.90 -2.76
N TYR A 222 12.73 0.76 -2.70
CA TYR A 222 11.30 0.76 -2.37
C TYR A 222 10.97 1.43 -1.01
N PRO A 223 11.79 1.35 0.06
CA PRO A 223 11.52 2.10 1.29
C PRO A 223 11.62 3.62 1.10
N GLN A 224 12.57 4.09 0.28
CA GLN A 224 12.71 5.52 -0.04
C GLN A 224 11.52 6.02 -0.87
N ILE A 225 11.07 5.21 -1.84
CA ILE A 225 9.89 5.51 -2.65
C ILE A 225 8.64 5.56 -1.76
N GLY A 226 8.47 4.58 -0.87
CA GLY A 226 7.36 4.54 0.09
C GLY A 226 7.31 5.80 0.96
N LYS A 227 8.44 6.16 1.58
CA LYS A 227 8.57 7.38 2.38
C LYS A 227 8.17 8.62 1.59
N LEU A 228 8.67 8.77 0.36
CA LEU A 228 8.40 9.95 -0.45
C LEU A 228 6.92 10.07 -0.85
N ILE A 229 6.28 8.95 -1.17
CA ILE A 229 4.85 8.93 -1.48
C ILE A 229 4.02 9.27 -0.25
N CYS A 230 4.35 8.76 0.94
CA CYS A 230 3.64 9.14 2.17
C CYS A 230 3.83 10.64 2.49
N LEU A 231 5.05 11.18 2.34
CA LEU A 231 5.33 12.61 2.54
C LEU A 231 4.53 13.52 1.61
N SER A 232 4.11 13.04 0.44
CA SER A 232 3.30 13.81 -0.50
C SER A 232 1.85 14.01 -0.04
N LYS A 233 1.40 13.28 0.99
CA LYS A 233 0.02 13.34 1.53
C LYS A 233 -1.08 13.18 0.46
N GLY A 234 -0.77 12.44 -0.61
CA GLY A 234 -1.67 12.18 -1.73
C GLY A 234 -1.48 13.11 -2.93
N ASP A 235 -0.71 14.20 -2.81
CA ASP A 235 -0.30 15.03 -3.95
C ASP A 235 0.99 14.49 -4.58
N ILE A 236 0.86 13.41 -5.36
CA ILE A 236 1.99 12.85 -6.12
C ILE A 236 2.61 13.87 -7.10
N GLY A 237 1.82 14.87 -7.52
CA GLY A 237 2.26 15.96 -8.38
C GLY A 237 3.38 16.79 -7.77
N SER A 238 3.37 16.99 -6.44
CA SER A 238 4.44 17.70 -5.71
C SER A 238 5.83 17.12 -5.95
N ILE A 239 5.96 15.78 -5.96
CA ILE A 239 7.24 15.09 -6.21
C ILE A 239 7.75 15.42 -7.61
N ARG A 240 6.86 15.36 -8.61
CA ARG A 240 7.20 15.65 -10.01
C ARG A 240 7.56 17.12 -10.20
N ARG A 241 6.79 18.03 -9.60
CA ARG A 241 7.03 19.48 -9.63
C ARG A 241 8.42 19.79 -9.10
N LEU A 242 8.76 19.29 -7.92
CA LEU A 242 10.07 19.51 -7.34
C LEU A 242 11.20 18.87 -8.15
N ALA A 243 10.99 17.66 -8.70
CA ALA A 243 11.97 17.05 -9.58
C ALA A 243 12.24 17.89 -10.84
N LEU A 244 11.23 18.58 -11.37
CA LEU A 244 11.38 19.52 -12.48
C LEU A 244 12.09 20.79 -12.05
N TRP A 245 11.75 21.32 -10.87
CA TRP A 245 12.43 22.48 -10.29
C TRP A 245 13.92 22.20 -10.07
N LEU A 246 14.28 21.06 -9.48
CA LEU A 246 15.67 20.64 -9.30
C LEU A 246 16.44 20.58 -10.64
N LYS A 247 15.79 20.17 -11.72
CA LYS A 247 16.40 20.19 -13.06
C LYS A 247 16.63 21.61 -13.56
N SER A 248 15.71 22.54 -13.28
CA SER A 248 15.82 23.95 -13.71
C SER A 248 17.03 24.65 -13.09
N ILE A 249 17.41 24.28 -11.87
CA ILE A 249 18.62 24.76 -11.18
C ILE A 249 19.86 23.88 -11.46
N HIS A 250 19.82 23.07 -12.54
CA HIS A 250 20.93 22.25 -13.02
C HIS A 250 21.38 21.10 -12.11
N VAL A 251 20.50 20.56 -11.25
CA VAL A 251 20.80 19.30 -10.53
C VAL A 251 20.90 18.16 -11.53
N LYS A 252 22.02 17.45 -11.54
CA LYS A 252 22.23 16.30 -12.44
C LYS A 252 21.24 15.19 -12.10
N GLY A 253 20.72 14.50 -13.11
CA GLY A 253 19.70 13.45 -12.96
C GLY A 253 20.01 12.43 -11.86
N ARG A 254 21.25 11.95 -11.78
CA ARG A 254 21.70 10.98 -10.76
C ARG A 254 21.56 11.47 -9.30
N PHE A 255 21.47 12.77 -9.09
CA PHE A 255 21.37 13.41 -7.78
C PHE A 255 19.95 13.86 -7.43
N ILE A 256 19.02 13.90 -8.39
CA ILE A 256 17.63 14.30 -8.13
C ILE A 256 17.00 13.37 -7.10
N GLY A 257 17.15 12.06 -7.28
CA GLY A 257 16.62 11.09 -6.33
C GLY A 257 17.20 11.23 -4.93
N VAL A 258 18.51 11.52 -4.84
CA VAL A 258 19.19 11.79 -3.56
C VAL A 258 18.65 13.06 -2.91
N ALA A 259 18.45 14.12 -3.70
CA ALA A 259 17.91 15.39 -3.21
C ALA A 259 16.49 15.19 -2.66
N LEU A 260 15.60 14.51 -3.39
CA LEU A 260 14.22 14.23 -2.94
C LEU A 260 14.16 13.44 -1.63
N VAL A 261 15.11 12.53 -1.39
CA VAL A 261 15.11 11.71 -0.15
C VAL A 261 15.74 12.47 1.03
N LYS A 262 16.66 13.39 0.76
CA LYS A 262 17.44 14.13 1.76
C LYS A 262 17.07 15.61 1.88
N ALA A 263 15.96 16.03 1.27
CA ALA A 263 15.55 17.43 1.29
C ALA A 263 15.12 17.90 2.68
N GLY A 264 14.70 16.98 3.54
CA GLY A 264 14.20 17.22 4.89
C GLY A 264 12.71 16.93 4.98
N ASP A 265 12.04 17.54 5.94
CA ASP A 265 10.58 17.47 6.08
C ASP A 265 9.91 18.68 5.40
N HIS A 266 8.64 18.57 5.04
CA HIS A 266 7.81 19.64 4.43
C HIS A 266 8.28 20.24 3.09
N PHE A 267 9.40 19.82 2.54
CA PHE A 267 9.93 20.35 1.27
C PHE A 267 9.01 20.14 0.06
N LEU A 268 8.13 19.13 0.08
CA LEU A 268 7.14 18.90 -0.97
C LEU A 268 5.97 19.91 -0.93
N GLU A 269 5.73 20.52 0.24
CA GLU A 269 4.65 21.49 0.46
C GLU A 269 5.06 22.89 -0.03
N ARG A 270 6.36 23.16 -0.16
CA ARG A 270 6.88 24.45 -0.65
C ARG A 270 6.57 24.70 -2.10
N SER A 271 6.07 25.89 -2.39
CA SER A 271 5.86 26.44 -3.73
C SER A 271 7.17 26.59 -4.50
N ASN A 272 7.12 26.81 -5.82
CA ASN A 272 8.35 27.02 -6.58
C ASN A 272 8.97 28.39 -6.24
N GLU A 273 8.12 29.36 -5.92
CA GLU A 273 8.48 30.72 -5.53
C GLU A 273 9.33 30.70 -4.26
N GLU A 274 8.90 29.99 -3.21
CA GLU A 274 9.68 29.81 -1.98
C GLU A 274 11.01 29.08 -2.23
N LEU A 275 11.06 28.17 -3.20
CA LEU A 275 12.30 27.48 -3.56
C LEU A 275 13.24 28.41 -4.34
N ASP A 276 12.70 29.28 -5.18
CA ASP A 276 13.46 30.29 -5.91
C ASP A 276 14.04 31.36 -4.96
N GLU A 277 13.36 31.71 -3.86
CA GLU A 277 13.92 32.57 -2.80
C GLU A 277 15.23 32.00 -2.21
N ILE A 278 15.34 30.68 -2.07
CA ILE A 278 16.58 30.02 -1.60
C ILE A 278 17.69 30.21 -2.64
N VAL A 279 17.37 30.11 -3.93
CA VAL A 279 18.32 30.33 -5.03
C VAL A 279 18.78 31.78 -5.03
N GLU A 280 17.86 32.73 -4.93
CA GLU A 280 18.15 34.17 -4.85
C GLU A 280 19.01 34.53 -3.64
N TYR A 281 18.72 33.93 -2.48
CA TYR A 281 19.54 34.10 -1.28
C TYR A 281 20.97 33.60 -1.50
N LEU A 282 21.14 32.40 -2.06
CA LEU A 282 22.46 31.84 -2.33
C LEU A 282 23.24 32.68 -3.36
N GLU A 283 22.55 33.18 -4.39
CA GLU A 283 23.14 34.08 -5.39
C GLU A 283 23.60 35.41 -4.78
N SER A 284 22.76 35.99 -3.92
CA SER A 284 23.08 37.22 -3.18
C SER A 284 24.27 37.04 -2.24
N ASN A 285 24.53 35.81 -1.79
CA ASN A 285 25.69 35.43 -0.99
C ASN A 285 26.90 34.93 -1.82
N GLY A 286 26.86 35.11 -3.15
CA GLY A 286 28.00 34.85 -4.04
C GLY A 286 28.06 33.46 -4.68
N VAL A 287 27.02 32.63 -4.53
CA VAL A 287 26.92 31.36 -5.26
C VAL A 287 26.56 31.66 -6.72
N ARG A 288 27.41 31.25 -7.67
CA ARG A 288 27.08 31.41 -9.09
C ARG A 288 25.93 30.47 -9.48
N ARG A 289 25.05 30.91 -10.37
CA ARG A 289 23.92 30.13 -10.89
C ARG A 289 24.30 28.74 -11.43
N ASP A 290 25.43 28.62 -12.12
CA ASP A 290 25.94 27.34 -12.64
C ASP A 290 26.29 26.33 -11.53
N TRP A 291 26.56 26.82 -10.32
CA TRP A 291 26.92 25.99 -9.16
C TRP A 291 25.71 25.57 -8.33
N MET A 292 24.52 26.13 -8.60
CA MET A 292 23.32 25.87 -7.80
C MET A 292 22.99 24.38 -7.74
N GLY A 293 23.04 23.71 -8.88
CA GLY A 293 22.82 22.27 -8.96
C GLY A 293 23.86 21.45 -8.19
N CYS A 294 25.11 21.93 -8.10
CA CYS A 294 26.16 21.30 -7.31
C CYS A 294 25.89 21.46 -5.80
N VAL A 295 25.50 22.66 -5.37
CA VAL A 295 25.11 22.97 -3.99
C VAL A 295 23.93 22.09 -3.56
N MET A 296 22.84 22.09 -4.34
CA MET A 296 21.64 21.31 -4.00
C MET A 296 21.85 19.80 -4.07
N SER A 297 22.78 19.32 -4.89
CA SER A 297 23.15 17.90 -4.88
C SER A 297 23.87 17.46 -3.59
N ARG A 298 24.60 18.38 -2.94
CA ARG A 298 25.41 18.08 -1.73
C ARG A 298 24.67 18.42 -0.44
N CYS A 299 23.91 19.50 -0.44
CA CYS A 299 23.17 20.01 0.71
C CYS A 299 21.68 20.16 0.39
N PRO A 300 20.96 19.08 0.04
CA PRO A 300 19.54 19.15 -0.28
C PRO A 300 18.67 19.58 0.91
N GLN A 301 19.18 19.47 2.14
CA GLN A 301 18.52 19.96 3.35
C GLN A 301 18.18 21.46 3.30
N LEU A 302 18.85 22.22 2.42
CA LEU A 302 18.54 23.63 2.19
C LEU A 302 17.10 23.83 1.70
N LEU A 303 16.49 22.83 1.07
CA LEU A 303 15.10 22.89 0.60
C LEU A 303 14.09 22.91 1.76
N SER A 304 14.49 22.38 2.92
CA SER A 304 13.68 22.41 4.14
C SER A 304 14.03 23.58 5.06
N THR A 305 15.15 24.29 4.86
CA THR A 305 15.51 25.44 5.71
C THR A 305 14.79 26.71 5.26
N VAL A 306 13.67 27.01 5.91
CA VAL A 306 13.19 28.33 6.36
C VAL A 306 12.25 28.07 7.51
#